data_AF-A0A3M1F3U1-F1
#
_entry.id   AF-A0A3M1F3U1-F1
#
_cell.length_a   1.000
_cell.length_b   1.000
_cell.length_c   1.000
_cell.angle_alpha   90.00
_cell.angle_beta   90.00
_cell.angle_gamma   90.00
#
_symmetry.space_group_name_H-M   'P 1'
#
loop_
_entity.id
_entity.type
_entity.pdbx_description
1 polymer ?
#
loop_
_entity_poly.entity_id
_entity_poly.type
_entity_poly.pdbx_seq_one_letter_code
_entity_poly.pdbx_strand_id
1 'polypeptide(L)'
;FANVYVFKYILRGFCEVKNKKIFSVFFREKPAMMLVTLLNNNGDVYASSLAKVVDCTYSHVVKILQEMQKAGLVSFNKRGRLKVLTLTKKGEDVAKHIDTIRNAI
;
A
#
# COMPACT_ATOMS: atom_id res chain seq x y z
N PHE A 1 11.78 18.69 -6.85
CA PHE A 1 12.83 17.72 -6.51
C PHE A 1 13.09 17.54 -5.00
N ALA A 2 12.51 18.37 -4.10
CA ALA A 2 12.67 18.23 -2.63
C ALA A 2 11.74 17.19 -1.95
N ASN A 3 10.59 16.85 -2.54
CA ASN A 3 9.60 15.95 -1.91
C ASN A 3 10.02 14.48 -1.79
N VAL A 4 11.04 14.04 -2.53
CA VAL A 4 11.51 12.63 -2.48
C VAL A 4 12.39 12.37 -1.25
N TYR A 5 13.11 13.38 -0.76
CA TYR A 5 14.03 13.22 0.38
C TYR A 5 13.32 13.35 1.74
N VAL A 6 12.29 14.19 1.85
CA VAL A 6 11.46 14.27 3.07
C VAL A 6 10.71 12.95 3.30
N PHE A 7 10.21 12.31 2.24
CA PHE A 7 9.56 11.00 2.33
C PHE A 7 10.52 9.89 2.78
N LYS A 8 11.81 9.97 2.37
CA LYS A 8 12.85 9.01 2.75
C LYS A 8 13.18 9.03 4.26
N TYR A 9 13.02 10.17 4.93
CA TYR A 9 13.26 10.29 6.38
C TYR A 9 12.05 9.88 7.22
N ILE A 10 10.81 10.06 6.73
CA ILE A 10 9.60 9.57 7.41
C ILE A 10 9.47 8.02 7.26
N LEU A 11 9.92 7.46 6.15
CA LEU A 11 9.85 6.01 5.84
C LEU A 11 10.75 5.11 6.71
N ARG A 12 11.72 5.66 7.44
CA ARG A 12 12.60 4.86 8.31
C ARG A 12 11.94 4.47 9.64
N GLY A 13 10.74 5.00 9.94
CA GLY A 13 10.04 4.79 11.21
C GLY A 13 8.80 3.88 11.17
N PHE A 14 8.36 3.36 10.01
CA PHE A 14 7.05 2.70 9.91
C PHE A 14 7.04 1.20 9.60
N CYS A 15 8.17 0.51 9.72
CA CYS A 15 8.20 -0.94 9.54
C CYS A 15 9.14 -1.65 10.53
N GLU A 16 8.93 -1.43 11.83
CA GLU A 16 9.15 -2.51 12.79
C GLU A 16 7.79 -3.01 13.25
N VAL A 17 7.25 -3.97 12.48
CA VAL A 17 6.14 -4.79 12.94
C VAL A 17 6.68 -5.62 14.12
N LYS A 18 6.38 -5.19 15.35
CA LYS A 18 6.79 -5.88 16.59
C LYS A 18 6.26 -7.32 16.70
N ASN A 19 5.38 -7.76 15.78
CA ASN A 19 4.81 -9.11 15.77
C ASN A 19 4.76 -9.77 14.37
N LYS A 20 5.85 -9.68 13.58
CA LYS A 20 5.96 -10.24 12.21
C LYS A 20 5.48 -11.70 12.08
N LYS A 21 5.65 -12.52 13.11
CA LYS A 21 5.40 -13.98 13.01
C LYS A 21 3.92 -14.33 12.88
N ILE A 22 3.03 -13.70 13.65
CA ILE A 22 1.60 -14.10 13.63
C ILE A 22 0.83 -13.41 12.51
N PHE A 23 1.16 -12.15 12.20
CA PHE A 23 0.52 -11.43 11.09
C PHE A 23 0.80 -12.09 9.73
N SER A 24 2.03 -12.57 9.52
CA SER A 24 2.42 -13.28 8.29
C SER A 24 1.76 -14.66 8.11
N VAL A 25 1.25 -15.26 9.20
CA VAL A 25 0.47 -16.52 9.16
C VAL A 25 -0.95 -16.25 8.65
N PHE A 26 -1.56 -15.13 9.05
CA PHE A 26 -2.90 -14.77 8.59
C PHE A 26 -2.91 -14.08 7.23
N PHE A 27 -1.95 -13.18 6.98
CA PHE A 27 -1.92 -12.34 5.79
C PHE A 27 -0.54 -12.37 5.13
N ARG A 28 -0.53 -12.31 3.79
CA ARG A 28 0.71 -12.01 3.07
C ARG A 28 1.10 -10.57 3.36
N GLU A 29 2.25 -10.38 4.01
CA GLU A 29 2.71 -9.06 4.48
C GLU A 29 2.72 -8.01 3.37
N LYS A 30 3.30 -8.32 2.21
CA LYS A 30 3.47 -7.33 1.12
C LYS A 30 2.13 -6.81 0.57
N PRO A 31 1.16 -7.64 0.17
CA PRO A 31 -0.17 -7.17 -0.23
C PRO A 31 -0.93 -6.42 0.87
N ALA A 32 -0.85 -6.89 2.13
CA ALA A 32 -1.55 -6.22 3.24
C ALA A 32 -0.96 -4.83 3.49
N MET A 33 0.37 -4.72 3.52
CA MET A 33 1.07 -3.45 3.67
C MET A 33 0.79 -2.49 2.51
N MET A 34 0.61 -2.98 1.28
CA MET A 34 0.21 -2.13 0.15
C MET A 34 -1.11 -1.41 0.42
N LEU A 35 -2.15 -2.13 0.87
CA LEU A 35 -3.46 -1.55 1.20
C LEU A 35 -3.38 -0.53 2.33
N VAL A 36 -2.71 -0.86 3.42
CA VAL A 36 -2.53 0.04 4.58
C VAL A 36 -1.73 1.29 4.20
N THR A 37 -0.71 1.15 3.36
CA THR A 37 0.09 2.29 2.86
C THR A 37 -0.75 3.26 2.02
N LEU A 38 -1.71 2.73 1.25
CA LEU A 38 -2.63 3.55 0.48
C LEU A 38 -3.64 4.26 1.37
N LEU A 39 -4.10 3.62 2.44
CA LEU A 39 -5.01 4.23 3.42
C LEU A 39 -4.35 5.41 4.15
N ASN A 40 -3.09 5.24 4.55
CA ASN A 40 -2.33 6.28 5.26
C ASN A 40 -1.80 7.39 4.35
N ASN A 41 -1.93 7.24 3.02
CA ASN A 41 -1.58 8.29 2.06
C ASN A 41 -2.81 9.12 1.71
N ASN A 42 -2.84 10.37 2.15
CA ASN A 42 -3.88 11.33 1.78
C ASN A 42 -3.71 11.91 0.35
N GLY A 43 -2.87 11.31 -0.48
CA GLY A 43 -2.48 11.85 -1.79
C GLY A 43 -2.44 10.81 -2.91
N ASP A 44 -2.27 11.28 -4.14
CA ASP A 44 -2.18 10.44 -5.33
C ASP A 44 -0.97 9.49 -5.25
N VAL A 45 -1.21 8.19 -5.16
CA VAL A 45 -0.14 7.18 -5.05
C VAL A 45 0.18 6.58 -6.41
N TYR A 46 1.47 6.54 -6.75
CA TYR A 46 1.95 5.90 -7.98
C TYR A 46 2.47 4.49 -7.68
N ALA A 47 2.23 3.54 -8.60
CA ALA A 47 2.72 2.17 -8.46
C ALA A 47 4.25 2.09 -8.30
N SER A 48 5.00 3.00 -8.95
CA SER A 48 6.45 3.11 -8.80
C SER A 48 6.89 3.59 -7.41
N SER A 49 6.09 4.45 -6.76
CA SER A 49 6.33 4.87 -5.38
C SER A 49 6.03 3.71 -4.42
N LEU A 50 4.92 3.02 -4.64
CA LEU A 50 4.49 1.88 -3.82
C LEU A 50 5.50 0.72 -3.86
N ALA A 51 6.10 0.45 -5.02
CA ALA A 51 7.13 -0.57 -5.18
C ALA A 51 8.39 -0.31 -4.34
N LYS A 52 8.76 0.98 -4.14
CA LYS A 52 9.88 1.35 -3.28
C LYS A 52 9.57 1.16 -1.80
N VAL A 53 8.32 1.38 -1.40
CA VAL A 53 7.88 1.23 0.00
C VAL A 53 7.80 -0.25 0.40
N VAL A 54 7.35 -1.11 -0.51
CA VAL A 54 7.07 -2.54 -0.23
C VAL A 54 8.27 -3.44 -0.54
N ASP A 55 9.38 -2.85 -1.00
CA ASP A 55 10.62 -3.54 -1.39
C ASP A 55 10.35 -4.73 -2.33
N CYS A 56 9.68 -4.43 -3.44
CA CYS A 56 9.27 -5.42 -4.44
C CYS A 56 9.50 -4.87 -5.86
N THR A 57 9.71 -5.77 -6.83
CA THR A 57 9.85 -5.35 -8.23
C THR A 57 8.54 -4.74 -8.74
N TYR A 58 8.66 -3.75 -9.63
CA TYR A 58 7.50 -3.07 -10.20
C TYR A 58 6.49 -4.04 -10.83
N SER A 59 6.97 -5.01 -11.61
CA SER A 59 6.13 -6.02 -12.27
C SER A 59 5.32 -6.85 -11.27
N HIS A 60 5.90 -7.18 -10.11
CA HIS A 60 5.19 -7.94 -9.07
C HIS A 60 4.08 -7.08 -8.42
N VAL A 61 4.39 -5.82 -8.11
CA VAL A 61 3.42 -4.87 -7.55
C VAL A 61 2.25 -4.64 -8.50
N VAL A 62 2.52 -4.42 -9.79
CA VAL A 62 1.47 -4.21 -10.79
C VAL A 62 0.53 -5.41 -10.87
N LYS A 63 1.05 -6.65 -10.86
CA LYS A 63 0.21 -7.86 -10.84
C LYS A 63 -0.71 -7.90 -9.61
N ILE A 64 -0.18 -7.60 -8.42
CA ILE A 64 -0.98 -7.56 -7.19
C ILE A 64 -2.07 -6.47 -7.28
N LEU A 65 -1.70 -5.27 -7.75
CA LEU A 65 -2.65 -4.16 -7.90
C LEU A 65 -3.75 -4.47 -8.92
N GLN A 66 -3.45 -5.21 -9.98
CA GLN A 66 -4.46 -5.67 -10.94
C GLN A 66 -5.47 -6.62 -10.29
N GLU A 67 -5.01 -7.56 -9.46
CA GLU A 67 -5.92 -8.45 -8.71
C GLU A 67 -6.76 -7.68 -7.69
N MET A 68 -6.17 -6.71 -6.98
CA MET A 68 -6.91 -5.81 -6.08
C MET A 68 -7.93 -4.95 -6.82
N GLN A 69 -7.63 -4.53 -8.06
CA GLN A 69 -8.56 -3.80 -8.90
C GLN A 69 -9.75 -4.68 -9.31
N LYS A 70 -9.48 -5.92 -9.75
CA LYS A 70 -10.54 -6.89 -10.08
C LYS A 70 -11.45 -7.18 -8.88
N ALA A 71 -10.89 -7.23 -7.67
CA ALA A 71 -11.65 -7.39 -6.43
C ALA A 71 -12.41 -6.11 -5.99
N GLY A 72 -12.24 -5.00 -6.70
CA GLY A 72 -12.86 -3.71 -6.42
C GLY A 72 -12.31 -3.04 -5.16
N LEU A 73 -11.04 -3.26 -4.82
CA LEU A 73 -10.37 -2.64 -3.67
C LEU A 73 -9.67 -1.34 -4.10
N VAL A 74 -8.99 -1.36 -5.25
CA VAL A 74 -8.27 -0.20 -5.80
C VAL A 74 -8.81 0.19 -7.17
N SER A 75 -8.64 1.45 -7.55
CA SER A 75 -8.95 1.97 -8.87
C SER A 75 -7.74 2.69 -9.45
N PHE A 76 -7.53 2.50 -10.76
CA PHE A 76 -6.52 3.23 -11.51
C PHE A 76 -7.18 4.40 -12.22
N ASN A 77 -6.85 5.61 -11.78
CA ASN A 77 -7.32 6.83 -12.42
C ASN A 77 -6.23 7.35 -13.37
N LYS A 78 -6.58 7.53 -14.64
CA LYS A 78 -5.63 8.02 -15.64
C LYS A 78 -5.61 9.54 -15.61
N ARG A 79 -4.58 10.13 -15.01
CA ARG A 79 -4.32 11.58 -15.09
C ARG A 79 -3.23 11.83 -16.13
N GLY A 80 -3.66 12.08 -17.35
CA GLY A 80 -2.77 12.29 -18.50
C GLY A 80 -1.93 11.05 -18.84
N ARG A 81 -0.60 11.16 -18.73
CA ARG A 81 0.35 10.05 -18.98
C ARG A 81 0.56 9.16 -17.76
N LEU A 82 0.09 9.56 -16.58
CA LEU A 82 0.30 8.85 -15.33
C LEU A 82 -0.95 8.07 -14.92
N LYS A 83 -0.75 6.85 -14.43
CA LYS A 83 -1.80 6.07 -13.76
C LYS A 83 -1.65 6.27 -12.26
N VAL A 84 -2.60 7.00 -11.68
CA VAL A 84 -2.70 7.21 -10.24
C VAL A 84 -3.51 6.06 -9.65
N LEU A 85 -3.01 5.50 -8.56
CA LEU A 85 -3.71 4.48 -7.79
C LEU A 85 -4.50 5.16 -6.67
N THR A 86 -5.76 4.79 -6.55
CA THR A 86 -6.67 5.29 -5.51
C THR A 86 -7.39 4.13 -4.85
N LEU A 87 -7.68 4.23 -3.56
CA LEU A 87 -8.58 3.27 -2.92
C LEU A 87 -10.02 3.54 -3.36
N THR A 88 -10.78 2.48 -3.49
CA THR A 88 -12.24 2.57 -3.55
C THR A 88 -12.79 2.65 -2.13
N LYS A 89 -14.06 3.03 -1.95
CA LYS A 89 -14.72 2.99 -0.62
C LYS A 89 -14.56 1.62 0.07
N LYS A 90 -14.80 0.54 -0.69
CA LYS A 90 -14.61 -0.83 -0.21
C LYS A 90 -13.15 -1.11 0.20
N GLY A 91 -12.19 -0.63 -0.59
CA GLY A 91 -10.76 -0.76 -0.29
C GLY A 91 -10.34 -0.01 0.97
N GLU A 92 -10.88 1.19 1.19
CA GLU A 92 -10.64 1.97 2.42
C GLU A 92 -11.15 1.23 3.65
N ASP A 93 -12.37 0.71 3.60
CA ASP A 93 -12.96 -0.04 4.71
C ASP A 93 -12.13 -1.30 5.01
N VAL A 94 -11.77 -2.07 3.99
CA VAL A 94 -10.92 -3.26 4.16
C VAL A 94 -9.56 -2.88 4.74
N ALA A 95 -8.92 -1.82 4.24
CA ALA A 95 -7.63 -1.37 4.75
C ALA A 95 -7.71 -0.93 6.23
N LYS A 96 -8.78 -0.26 6.64
CA LYS A 96 -9.02 0.13 8.05
C LYS A 96 -9.15 -1.08 8.96
N HIS A 97 -9.89 -2.11 8.54
CA HIS A 97 -10.00 -3.35 9.32
C HIS A 97 -8.64 -4.06 9.43
N ILE A 98 -7.87 -4.13 8.34
CA ILE A 98 -6.53 -4.72 8.35
C ILE A 98 -5.60 -3.95 9.30
N ASP A 99 -5.63 -2.62 9.28
CA ASP A 99 -4.82 -1.79 10.18
C ASP A 99 -5.25 -1.98 11.64
N THR A 100 -6.56 -2.07 11.90
CA THR A 100 -7.09 -2.36 13.24
C THR A 100 -6.63 -3.72 13.76
N ILE A 101 -6.74 -4.77 12.94
CA ILE A 101 -6.25 -6.11 13.30
C ILE A 101 -4.75 -6.04 13.57
N ARG A 102 -3.97 -5.43 12.69
CA ARG A 102 -2.52 -5.28 12.85
C ARG A 102 -2.12 -4.58 14.15
N ASN A 103 -2.89 -3.60 14.61
CA ASN A 103 -2.62 -2.89 15.85
C ASN A 103 -3.12 -3.66 17.09
N ALA A 104 -4.00 -4.64 16.93
CA ALA A 104 -4.58 -5.44 18.02
C ALA A 104 -3.76 -6.70 18.35
N ILE A 105 -2.94 -7.21 17.43
CA ILE A 105 -2.03 -8.37 17.60
C ILE A 105 -0.57 -7.95 17.66
#